data_AF-A0A2D9XNT0-F1
#
_entry.id   AF-A0A2D9XNT0-F1
#
_cell.length_a   1.000
_cell.length_b   1.000
_cell.length_c   1.000
_cell.angle_alpha   90.00
_cell.angle_beta   90.00
_cell.angle_gamma   90.00
#
_symmetry.space_group_name_H-M   'P 1'
#
loop_
_entity.id
_entity.type
_entity.pdbx_description
1 polymer ?
#
loop_
_entity_poly.entity_id
_entity_poly.type
_entity_poly.pdbx_seq_one_letter_code
_entity_poly.pdbx_strand_id
1 'polypeptide(L)' 'MKTILPVLLLAAAITLSACGNTRGERALSGAGIGGATGAVGTAIVGGPVLAGAAVGAATGAVVGAVTDKSDINLD' A
#
# COMPACT_ATOMS: atom_id res chain seq x y z
N MET A 1 12.83 11.86 -18.71
CA MET A 1 11.42 11.45 -18.96
C MET A 1 11.26 10.07 -19.63
N LYS A 2 12.25 9.52 -20.35
CA LYS A 2 12.12 8.18 -20.97
C LYS A 2 12.26 7.00 -19.98
N THR A 3 12.83 7.25 -18.80
CA THR A 3 13.12 6.26 -17.75
C THR A 3 12.03 6.15 -16.68
N ILE A 4 11.12 7.12 -16.57
CA ILE A 4 10.03 7.09 -15.57
C ILE A 4 8.92 6.11 -15.98
N LEU A 5 8.69 5.92 -17.28
CA LEU A 5 7.69 4.99 -17.79
C LEU A 5 7.98 3.53 -17.41
N PRO A 6 9.20 2.97 -17.63
CA PRO A 6 9.50 1.60 -17.20
C PRO A 6 9.50 1.45 -15.68
N VAL A 7 9.93 2.46 -14.92
CA VAL A 7 9.93 2.43 -13.45
C VAL A 7 8.51 2.36 -12.90
N LEU A 8 7.57 3.13 -13.47
CA LEU A 8 6.17 3.11 -13.07
C LEU A 8 5.51 1.76 -13.38
N LEU A 9 5.80 1.18 -14.55
CA LEU A 9 5.34 -0.15 -14.95
C LEU A 9 5.89 -1.25 -14.04
N LEU A 10 7.18 -1.17 -13.66
CA LEU A 10 7.78 -2.12 -12.71
C LEU A 10 7.17 -1.98 -11.32
N ALA A 11 6.98 -0.75 -10.84
CA ALA A 11 6.32 -0.49 -9.56
C ALA A 11 4.89 -1.05 -9.54
N ALA A 12 4.13 -0.86 -10.63
CA ALA A 12 2.79 -1.42 -10.78
C ALA A 12 2.79 -2.96 -10.82
N ALA A 13 3.77 -3.58 -11.50
CA ALA A 13 3.89 -5.04 -11.53
C ALA A 13 4.24 -5.63 -10.15
N ILE A 14 5.10 -4.95 -9.39
CA ILE A 14 5.51 -5.37 -8.04
C ILE A 14 4.34 -5.18 -7.05
N THR A 15 3.56 -4.10 -7.16
CA THR A 15 2.37 -3.90 -6.31
C THR A 15 1.25 -4.88 -6.64
N LEU A 16 1.08 -5.28 -7.90
CA LEU A 16 0.18 -6.37 -8.29
C LEU A 16 0.64 -7.72 -7.70
N SER A 17 1.93 -8.01 -7.70
CA SER A 17 2.49 -9.23 -7.10
C SER A 17 2.39 -9.22 -5.56
N ALA A 18 2.60 -8.04 -4.95
CA ALA A 18 2.47 -7.82 -3.51
C ALA A 18 1.00 -7.78 -3.02
N CYS A 19 0.02 -7.94 -3.91
CA CYS A 19 -1.39 -8.09 -3.55
C CYS A 19 -1.67 -9.39 -2.78
N GLY A 20 -0.68 -10.27 -2.58
CA GLY A 20 -0.65 -11.32 -1.55
C GLY A 20 -1.80 -12.34 -1.64
N ASN A 21 -1.49 -13.62 -1.81
CA ASN A 21 -2.58 -14.61 -1.81
C ASN A 21 -3.21 -14.80 -0.42
N THR A 22 -2.52 -14.38 0.65
CA THR A 22 -2.96 -14.52 2.05
C THR A 22 -3.30 -13.18 2.69
N ARG A 23 -4.16 -13.19 3.72
CA ARG A 23 -4.56 -11.98 4.49
C ARG A 23 -3.37 -11.27 5.12
N GLY A 24 -2.39 -12.03 5.62
CA GLY A 24 -1.20 -11.49 6.29
C GLY A 24 -0.33 -10.67 5.34
N GLU A 25 -0.08 -11.16 4.13
CA GLU A 25 0.67 -10.42 3.12
C GLU A 25 -0.09 -9.19 2.62
N ARG A 26 -1.42 -9.24 2.53
CA ARG A 26 -2.25 -8.06 2.20
C ARG A 26 -2.20 -6.99 3.27
N ALA A 27 -2.29 -7.39 4.53
CA ALA A 27 -2.16 -6.49 5.66
C ALA A 27 -0.77 -5.84 5.71
N LEU A 28 0.31 -6.64 5.54
CA LEU A 28 1.68 -6.13 5.57
C LEU A 28 1.97 -5.19 4.39
N SER A 29 1.48 -5.54 3.19
CA SER A 29 1.60 -4.73 1.98
C SER A 29 0.79 -3.44 2.07
N GLY A 30 -0.45 -3.52 2.55
CA GLY A 30 -1.31 -2.36 2.83
C GLY A 30 -0.71 -1.44 3.89
N ALA A 31 -0.07 -1.99 4.92
CA ALA A 31 0.66 -1.22 5.93
C ALA A 31 1.86 -0.48 5.33
N GLY A 32 2.66 -1.17 4.51
CA GLY A 32 3.83 -0.58 3.86
C GLY A 32 3.47 0.54 2.90
N ILE A 33 2.49 0.31 2.03
CA ILE A 33 2.03 1.30 1.04
C ILE A 33 1.29 2.44 1.74
N GLY A 34 0.34 2.13 2.62
CA GLY A 34 -0.40 3.14 3.38
C GLY A 34 0.51 4.00 4.23
N GLY A 35 1.56 3.42 4.83
CA GLY A 35 2.57 4.15 5.58
C GLY A 35 3.44 5.04 4.70
N ALA A 36 3.90 4.53 3.56
CA ALA A 36 4.69 5.31 2.62
C ALA A 36 3.87 6.48 2.03
N THR A 37 2.64 6.22 1.58
CA THR A 37 1.74 7.25 1.05
C THR A 37 1.31 8.24 2.12
N GLY A 38 1.04 7.78 3.35
CA GLY A 38 0.71 8.63 4.48
C GLY A 38 1.86 9.53 4.92
N ALA A 39 3.10 9.01 4.90
CA ALA A 39 4.32 9.78 5.15
C ALA A 39 4.50 10.87 4.08
N VAL A 40 4.44 10.48 2.80
CA VAL A 40 4.61 11.42 1.67
C VAL A 40 3.49 12.47 1.68
N GLY A 41 2.23 12.06 1.85
CA GLY A 41 1.09 12.97 1.90
C GLY A 41 1.18 13.99 3.03
N THR A 42 1.54 13.55 4.24
CA THR A 42 1.71 14.47 5.38
C THR A 42 2.97 15.34 5.27
N ALA A 43 4.04 14.84 4.65
CA ALA A 43 5.22 15.63 4.33
C ALA A 43 4.90 16.79 3.37
N ILE A 44 4.04 16.56 2.38
CA ILE A 44 3.60 17.60 1.43
C ILE A 44 2.71 18.64 2.12
N VAL A 45 1.83 18.21 3.02
CA VAL A 45 0.91 19.10 3.76
C VAL A 45 1.61 19.86 4.91
N GLY A 46 2.87 19.53 5.22
CA GLY A 46 3.64 20.17 6.29
C GLY A 46 3.25 19.68 7.70
N GLY A 47 2.61 18.52 7.78
CA GLY A 47 2.21 17.87 9.03
C GLY A 47 3.27 16.89 9.58
N PRO A 48 3.03 16.31 10.76
CA PRO A 48 3.91 15.32 11.35
C PRO A 48 3.97 14.04 10.50
N VAL A 49 5.08 13.87 9.76
CA VAL A 49 5.32 12.76 8.81
C VAL A 49 5.17 11.39 9.47
N LEU A 50 5.72 11.23 10.67
CA LEU A 50 5.63 9.98 11.43
C LEU A 50 4.19 9.64 11.82
N ALA A 51 3.36 10.64 12.13
CA ALA A 51 1.96 10.43 12.44
C ALA A 51 1.18 10.05 11.17
N GLY A 52 1.43 10.72 10.04
CA GLY A 52 0.85 10.34 8.76
C GLY A 52 1.24 8.94 8.29
N ALA A 53 2.50 8.58 8.50
CA ALA A 53 3.02 7.24 8.21
C ALA A 53 2.39 6.19 9.11
N ALA A 54 2.33 6.43 10.43
CA ALA A 54 1.74 5.51 11.39
C ALA A 54 0.24 5.32 11.14
N VAL A 55 -0.49 6.42 10.90
CA VAL A 55 -1.92 6.37 10.57
C VAL A 55 -2.11 5.63 9.25
N GLY A 56 -1.45 6.05 8.17
CA GLY A 56 -1.58 5.38 6.88
C GLY A 56 -1.20 3.91 6.91
N ALA A 57 -0.16 3.53 7.66
CA ALA A 57 0.23 2.14 7.86
C ALA A 57 -0.82 1.37 8.67
N ALA A 58 -1.35 1.95 9.74
CA ALA A 58 -2.39 1.31 10.54
C ALA A 58 -3.68 1.13 9.72
N THR A 59 -4.15 2.17 9.02
CA THR A 59 -5.35 2.07 8.19
C THR A 59 -5.14 1.09 7.04
N GLY A 60 -3.99 1.12 6.38
CA GLY A 60 -3.65 0.19 5.30
C GLY A 60 -3.50 -1.26 5.78
N ALA A 61 -2.96 -1.47 6.99
CA ALA A 61 -2.87 -2.78 7.63
C ALA A 61 -4.25 -3.32 7.97
N VAL A 62 -5.10 -2.50 8.59
CA VAL A 62 -6.47 -2.88 8.95
C VAL A 62 -7.24 -3.19 7.68
N VAL A 63 -7.27 -2.29 6.71
CA VAL A 63 -7.95 -2.49 5.42
C VAL A 63 -7.42 -3.75 4.73
N GLY A 64 -6.11 -3.98 4.70
CA GLY A 64 -5.53 -5.20 4.13
C GLY A 64 -5.83 -6.48 4.91
N ALA A 65 -6.06 -6.39 6.23
CA ALA A 65 -6.42 -7.51 7.10
C ALA A 65 -7.93 -7.83 7.08
N VAL A 66 -8.79 -6.81 6.99
CA VAL A 66 -10.26 -6.97 6.87
C VAL A 66 -10.70 -7.17 5.42
N THR A 67 -9.90 -6.81 4.42
CA THR A 67 -10.19 -7.12 3.01
C THR A 67 -9.88 -8.58 2.75
N ASP A 68 -10.93 -9.37 2.67
CA ASP A 68 -10.85 -10.80 2.45
C ASP A 68 -10.80 -11.17 0.96
N LYS A 69 -9.92 -12.11 0.61
CA LYS A 69 -9.95 -12.78 -0.72
C LYS A 69 -11.26 -13.57 -0.90
N SER A 70 -11.99 -13.85 0.18
CA SER A 70 -13.22 -14.65 0.19
C SER A 70 -14.42 -14.00 -0.50
N ASP A 71 -14.39 -12.71 -0.84
CA ASP A 71 -15.36 -12.08 -1.75
C ASP A 71 -14.95 -12.15 -3.24
N ILE A 72 -13.73 -12.61 -3.52
CA ILE A 72 -13.22 -12.76 -4.89
C ILE A 72 -13.39 -14.22 -5.31
N ASN A 73 -14.65 -14.59 -5.58
CA ASN A 73 -15.00 -15.84 -6.26
C ASN A 73 -14.55 -15.71 -7.72
N LEU A 74 -13.29 -16.07 -8.01
CA LEU A 74 -12.78 -16.25 -9.36
C LEU A 74 -13.16 -17.67 -9.81
N ASP A 75 -14.42 -17.84 -10.19
CA ASP A 75 -14.85 -18.89 -11.12
C ASP A 75 -14.63 -18.39 -12.56
#